data_AF-A0AAU7NLU7-F1
#
_entry.id   AF-A0AAU7NLU7-F1
#
_cell.length_a   1.000
_cell.length_b   1.000
_cell.length_c   1.000
_cell.angle_alpha   90.00
_cell.angle_beta   90.00
_cell.angle_gamma   90.00
#
_symmetry.space_group_name_H-M   'P 1'
#
loop_
_entity.id
_entity.type
_entity.pdbx_description
1 polymer ?
#
loop_
_entity_poly.entity_id
_entity_poly.type
_entity_poly.pdbx_seq_one_letter_code
_entity_poly.pdbx_strand_id
1 'polypeptide(L)'
;MPEKIIKKSSQNKNSFEVNVTQADYTMTAMLERQSLDLLIQIIGGDVAHYGVVMTIDKTGHEETIALPSRPGHVHQENVLIDQVAKAIKPLLQGNAFLVSGMHVNDITPEQMHAAIPMAQTLGEELAKWLKKHPGSKPIVSYAKSNK
;
A
#
# COMPACT_ATOMS: atom_id res chain seq x y z
N MET A 1 -14.28 14.58 -16.46
CA MET A 1 -13.56 13.87 -15.39
C MET A 1 -13.34 14.86 -14.28
N PRO A 2 -13.84 14.63 -13.04
CA PRO A 2 -13.51 15.49 -11.91
C PRO A 2 -11.99 15.51 -11.69
N GLU A 3 -11.45 16.66 -11.29
CA GLU A 3 -10.01 16.82 -11.05
C GLU A 3 -9.54 15.95 -9.89
N LYS A 4 -8.39 15.29 -10.08
CA LYS A 4 -7.74 14.47 -9.07
C LYS A 4 -6.97 15.35 -8.09
N ILE A 5 -7.27 15.24 -6.81
CA ILE A 5 -6.61 16.03 -5.76
C ILE A 5 -5.65 15.14 -4.98
N ILE A 6 -4.40 15.57 -4.82
CA ILE A 6 -3.35 14.86 -4.06
C ILE A 6 -2.96 15.68 -2.84
N LYS A 7 -3.02 15.09 -1.64
CA LYS A 7 -2.62 15.74 -0.38
C LYS A 7 -1.63 14.88 0.41
N LYS A 8 -0.62 15.52 1.02
CA LYS A 8 0.38 14.88 1.91
C LYS A 8 0.14 15.39 3.33
N SER A 9 -0.15 14.49 4.26
CA SER A 9 -0.68 14.81 5.60
C SER A 9 0.33 14.56 6.73
N SER A 10 1.28 13.63 6.57
CA SER A 10 2.37 13.44 7.54
C SER A 10 3.66 12.92 6.87
N GLN A 11 4.80 13.47 7.30
CA GLN A 11 6.13 13.05 6.85
C GLN A 11 7.13 13.11 8.00
N ASN A 12 7.76 11.97 8.29
CA ASN A 12 9.05 11.91 8.97
C ASN A 12 9.94 10.91 8.21
N LYS A 13 11.17 10.66 8.65
CA LYS A 13 12.10 9.78 7.91
C LYS A 13 11.58 8.33 7.74
N ASN A 14 10.67 7.89 8.61
CA ASN A 14 10.18 6.52 8.68
C ASN A 14 8.68 6.38 8.38
N SER A 15 7.94 7.47 8.21
CA SER A 15 6.54 7.39 7.84
C SER A 15 6.16 8.41 6.78
N PHE A 16 5.20 8.01 5.94
CA PHE A 16 4.66 8.86 4.89
C PHE A 16 3.20 8.55 4.63
N GLU A 17 2.38 9.59 4.59
CA GLU A 17 0.97 9.47 4.22
C GLU A 17 0.66 10.33 3.00
N VAL A 18 -0.06 9.74 2.05
CA VAL A 18 -0.57 10.42 0.87
C VAL A 18 -2.02 10.02 0.61
N ASN A 19 -2.82 11.01 0.25
CA ASN A 19 -4.23 10.89 -0.02
C ASN A 19 -4.51 11.30 -1.46
N VAL A 20 -5.38 10.54 -2.13
CA VAL A 20 -5.90 10.84 -3.46
C VAL A 20 -7.42 10.87 -3.39
N THR A 21 -8.03 11.96 -3.85
CA THR A 21 -9.49 12.10 -3.96
C THR A 21 -9.89 12.19 -5.43
N GLN A 22 -10.87 11.38 -5.84
CA GLN A 22 -11.46 11.39 -7.19
C GLN A 22 -12.85 10.72 -7.13
N ALA A 23 -13.79 11.17 -7.96
CA ALA A 23 -15.17 10.64 -8.00
C ALA A 23 -15.84 10.61 -6.60
N ASP A 24 -15.63 11.68 -5.83
CA ASP A 24 -16.25 11.91 -4.52
C ASP A 24 -15.89 10.90 -3.40
N TYR A 25 -14.80 10.14 -3.56
CA TYR A 25 -14.21 9.37 -2.45
C TYR A 25 -12.69 9.53 -2.39
N THR A 26 -12.12 9.17 -1.23
CA THR A 26 -10.69 9.26 -0.97
C THR A 26 -10.10 7.88 -0.75
N MET A 27 -8.91 7.68 -1.33
CA MET A 27 -8.03 6.55 -1.07
C MET A 27 -6.73 7.07 -0.47
N THR A 28 -6.26 6.43 0.58
CA THR A 28 -5.11 6.80 1.37
C THR A 28 -4.07 5.69 1.31
N ALA A 29 -2.82 6.06 1.11
CA ALA A 29 -1.69 5.20 1.37
C ALA A 29 -0.91 5.70 2.59
N MET A 30 -0.73 4.82 3.57
CA MET A 30 0.10 5.06 4.75
C MET A 30 1.30 4.11 4.71
N LEU A 31 2.50 4.65 4.73
CA LEU A 31 3.74 3.91 4.80
C LEU A 31 4.38 4.09 6.17
N GLU A 32 4.82 2.99 6.75
CA GLU A 32 5.69 2.92 7.91
C GLU A 32 6.92 2.07 7.59
N ARG A 33 8.10 2.55 7.97
CA ARG A 33 9.38 1.87 7.78
C ARG A 33 9.91 1.37 9.11
N GLN A 34 10.23 0.08 9.16
CA GLN A 34 10.95 -0.56 10.26
C GLN A 34 12.31 -1.05 9.76
N SER A 35 13.37 -0.28 10.06
CA SER A 35 14.71 -0.45 9.46
C SER A 35 14.68 -0.42 7.92
N LEU A 36 14.72 -1.58 7.26
CA LEU A 36 14.64 -1.72 5.81
C LEU A 36 13.29 -2.27 5.33
N ASP A 37 12.47 -2.77 6.24
CA ASP A 37 11.16 -3.34 5.94
C ASP A 37 10.09 -2.25 5.93
N LEU A 38 9.02 -2.48 5.17
CA LEU A 38 7.92 -1.55 5.01
C LEU A 38 6.59 -2.20 5.40
N LEU A 39 5.75 -1.45 6.10
CA LEU A 39 4.32 -1.68 6.21
C LEU A 39 3.61 -0.59 5.42
N ILE A 40 2.73 -0.98 4.50
CA ILE A 40 1.98 -0.07 3.65
C ILE A 40 0.50 -0.42 3.75
N GLN A 41 -0.32 0.54 4.13
CA GLN A 41 -1.77 0.39 4.18
C GLN A 41 -2.39 1.17 3.01
N ILE A 42 -3.33 0.56 2.29
CA ILE A 42 -4.11 1.17 1.21
C ILE A 42 -5.58 1.09 1.63
N ILE A 43 -6.11 2.20 2.13
CA ILE A 43 -7.41 2.26 2.80
C ILE A 43 -8.24 3.46 2.35
N GLY A 44 -9.52 3.46 2.70
CA GLY A 44 -10.42 4.55 2.36
C GLY A 44 -11.81 4.07 1.95
N GLY A 45 -12.47 4.92 1.16
CA GLY A 45 -13.90 4.82 0.95
C GLY A 45 -14.68 5.31 2.18
N ASP A 46 -15.87 4.78 2.41
CA ASP A 46 -16.79 5.22 3.46
C ASP A 46 -17.00 4.19 4.59
N VAL A 47 -16.59 2.93 4.37
CA VAL A 47 -16.58 1.87 5.40
C VAL A 47 -15.20 1.20 5.42
N ALA A 48 -14.38 1.53 6.41
CA ALA A 48 -13.04 0.96 6.50
C ALA A 48 -13.09 -0.51 6.96
N HIS A 49 -12.46 -1.40 6.20
CA HIS A 49 -12.13 -2.79 6.59
C HIS A 49 -10.75 -3.16 6.06
N TYR A 50 -10.25 -4.35 6.38
CA TYR A 50 -9.10 -4.96 5.71
C TYR A 50 -9.54 -6.22 4.99
N GLY A 51 -9.22 -6.31 3.70
CA GLY A 51 -9.69 -7.38 2.83
C GLY A 51 -8.57 -8.20 2.21
N VAL A 52 -7.42 -7.59 1.96
CA VAL A 52 -6.30 -8.24 1.27
C VAL A 52 -4.99 -7.90 1.96
N VAL A 53 -4.12 -8.89 2.10
CA VAL A 53 -2.72 -8.70 2.47
C VAL A 53 -1.82 -9.26 1.38
N MET A 54 -0.77 -8.52 1.03
CA MET A 54 0.31 -8.99 0.18
C MET A 54 1.63 -8.86 0.94
N THR A 55 2.46 -9.89 0.87
CA THR A 55 3.86 -9.82 1.28
C THR A 55 4.75 -9.78 0.05
N ILE A 56 5.84 -9.04 0.15
CA ILE A 56 6.93 -9.06 -0.82
C ILE A 56 8.21 -9.30 -0.03
N ASP A 57 8.88 -10.43 -0.27
CA ASP A 57 10.14 -10.70 0.42
C ASP A 57 11.32 -9.95 -0.21
N LYS A 58 12.46 -9.95 0.48
CA LYS A 58 13.70 -9.32 -0.01
C LYS A 58 14.23 -9.84 -1.36
N THR A 59 13.75 -11.00 -1.83
CA THR A 59 14.10 -11.57 -3.14
C THR A 59 13.12 -11.13 -4.23
N GLY A 60 12.01 -10.48 -3.84
CA GLY A 60 10.94 -10.05 -4.72
C GLY A 60 9.86 -11.11 -4.92
N HIS A 61 9.84 -12.19 -4.13
CA HIS A 61 8.73 -13.14 -4.14
C HIS A 61 7.48 -12.50 -3.51
N GLU A 62 6.32 -12.70 -4.13
CA GLU A 62 5.05 -12.11 -3.71
C GLU A 62 4.09 -13.22 -3.27
N GLU A 63 3.44 -13.03 -2.12
CA GLU A 63 2.31 -13.85 -1.70
C GLU A 63 1.13 -12.95 -1.37
N THR A 64 -0.07 -13.30 -1.84
CA THR A 64 -1.28 -12.52 -1.60
C THR A 64 -2.35 -13.39 -1.00
N ILE A 65 -2.97 -12.91 0.07
CA ILE A 65 -4.11 -13.54 0.74
C ILE A 65 -5.29 -12.56 0.65
N ALA A 66 -6.35 -12.98 -0.03
CA ALA A 66 -7.64 -12.30 -0.02
C ALA A 66 -8.53 -12.96 1.04
N LEU A 67 -8.97 -12.16 2.02
CA LEU A 67 -9.83 -12.61 3.11
C LEU A 67 -11.28 -12.81 2.63
N PRO A 68 -12.06 -13.70 3.27
CA PRO A 68 -13.48 -13.86 2.97
C PRO A 68 -14.25 -12.55 3.16
N SER A 69 -15.16 -12.24 2.24
CA SER A 69 -15.99 -11.02 2.29
C SER A 69 -17.45 -11.33 2.62
N ARG A 70 -18.10 -12.09 1.74
CA ARG A 70 -19.45 -12.65 1.89
C ARG A 70 -19.43 -14.15 1.54
N PRO A 71 -20.46 -14.93 1.88
CA PRO A 71 -20.45 -16.38 1.62
C PRO A 71 -20.04 -16.72 0.18
N GLY A 72 -18.99 -17.54 0.05
CA GLY A 72 -18.43 -17.97 -1.23
C GLY A 72 -17.60 -16.93 -1.99
N HIS A 73 -17.32 -15.76 -1.42
CA HIS A 73 -16.57 -14.68 -2.05
C HIS A 73 -15.39 -14.22 -1.18
N VAL A 74 -14.37 -13.67 -1.84
CA VAL A 74 -13.25 -13.00 -1.20
C VAL A 74 -13.20 -11.54 -1.63
N HIS A 75 -12.53 -10.74 -0.81
CA HIS A 75 -12.13 -9.37 -1.10
C HIS A 75 -11.34 -9.26 -2.42
N GLN A 76 -11.50 -8.15 -3.14
CA GLN A 76 -10.96 -7.93 -4.50
C GLN A 76 -9.95 -6.78 -4.54
N GLU A 77 -9.54 -6.28 -3.39
CA GLU A 77 -8.63 -5.15 -3.24
C GLU A 77 -7.19 -5.52 -3.67
N ASN A 78 -6.94 -6.76 -4.09
CA ASN A 78 -5.71 -7.18 -4.77
C ASN A 78 -5.48 -6.33 -6.03
N VAL A 79 -6.54 -5.97 -6.77
CA VAL A 79 -6.40 -5.12 -7.96
C VAL A 79 -5.81 -3.74 -7.66
N LEU A 80 -5.99 -3.25 -6.42
CA LEU A 80 -5.41 -1.98 -5.95
C LEU A 80 -3.99 -2.20 -5.41
N ILE A 81 -3.80 -3.27 -4.63
CA ILE A 81 -2.51 -3.64 -4.05
C ILE A 81 -1.46 -3.85 -5.13
N ASP A 82 -1.83 -4.49 -6.25
CA ASP A 82 -0.94 -4.79 -7.37
C ASP A 82 -0.39 -3.52 -8.03
N GLN A 83 -1.21 -2.45 -8.13
CA GLN A 83 -0.76 -1.18 -8.72
C GLN A 83 0.31 -0.52 -7.85
N VAL A 84 0.11 -0.55 -6.52
CA VAL A 84 1.06 0.01 -5.57
C VAL A 84 2.33 -0.83 -5.51
N ALA A 85 2.19 -2.16 -5.41
CA ALA A 85 3.30 -3.12 -5.39
C ALA A 85 4.21 -2.94 -6.61
N LYS A 86 3.64 -2.87 -7.81
CA LYS A 86 4.38 -2.65 -9.06
C LYS A 86 5.27 -1.41 -9.02
N ALA A 87 4.79 -0.32 -8.43
CA ALA A 87 5.53 0.94 -8.35
C ALA A 87 6.67 0.90 -7.33
N ILE A 88 6.46 0.25 -6.17
CA ILE A 88 7.42 0.26 -5.06
C ILE A 88 8.41 -0.90 -5.10
N LYS A 89 8.06 -2.04 -5.69
CA LYS A 89 8.86 -3.27 -5.67
C LYS A 89 10.32 -3.07 -6.10
N PRO A 90 10.63 -2.30 -7.17
CA PRO A 90 12.02 -2.03 -7.57
C PRO A 90 12.84 -1.22 -6.57
N LEU A 91 12.21 -0.67 -5.53
CA LEU A 91 12.80 0.23 -4.53
C LEU A 91 12.91 -0.41 -3.15
N LEU A 92 12.41 -1.64 -2.97
CA LEU A 92 12.47 -2.33 -1.69
C LEU A 92 13.91 -2.66 -1.32
N GLN A 93 14.25 -2.42 -0.06
CA GLN A 93 15.57 -2.73 0.52
C GLN A 93 15.50 -3.88 1.55
N GLY A 94 14.28 -4.36 1.80
CA GLY A 94 13.91 -5.41 2.75
C GLY A 94 12.58 -6.01 2.32
N ASN A 95 11.82 -6.53 3.27
CA ASN A 95 10.48 -7.05 3.03
C ASN A 95 9.45 -5.92 3.00
N ALA A 96 8.32 -6.14 2.33
CA ALA A 96 7.16 -5.26 2.39
C ALA A 96 5.90 -6.05 2.75
N PHE A 97 5.07 -5.44 3.58
CA PHE A 97 3.72 -5.91 3.90
C PHE A 97 2.76 -4.85 3.42
N LEU A 98 1.89 -5.21 2.49
CA LEU A 98 0.84 -4.35 1.99
C LEU A 98 -0.48 -4.87 2.56
N VAL A 99 -1.26 -4.00 3.18
CA VAL A 99 -2.60 -4.30 3.68
C VAL A 99 -3.57 -3.38 2.97
N SER A 100 -4.56 -3.94 2.29
CA SER A 100 -5.53 -3.19 1.51
C SER A 100 -6.95 -3.49 1.97
N GLY A 101 -7.77 -2.45 1.97
CA GLY A 101 -9.17 -2.58 2.33
C GLY A 101 -9.94 -1.30 2.06
N MET A 102 -10.95 -1.42 1.21
CA MET A 102 -11.68 -0.30 0.65
C MET A 102 -13.14 -0.71 0.48
N HIS A 103 -14.04 0.13 0.98
CA HIS A 103 -15.47 -0.02 0.71
C HIS A 103 -16.07 1.33 0.37
N VAL A 104 -16.85 1.38 -0.70
CA VAL A 104 -17.69 2.54 -1.04
C VAL A 104 -19.12 2.01 -1.12
N ASN A 105 -20.01 2.49 -0.26
CA ASN A 105 -21.42 2.12 -0.36
C ASN A 105 -21.98 2.58 -1.72
N ASP A 106 -22.80 1.72 -2.31
CA ASP A 106 -23.47 1.99 -3.59
C ASP A 106 -22.51 2.47 -4.70
N ILE A 107 -21.31 1.85 -4.76
CA ILE A 107 -20.25 2.25 -5.68
C ILE A 107 -20.76 2.38 -7.12
N THR A 108 -20.58 3.56 -7.69
CA THR A 108 -20.97 3.86 -9.06
C THR A 108 -19.92 3.39 -10.07
N PRO A 109 -20.27 3.18 -11.35
CA PRO A 109 -19.28 2.88 -12.39
C PRO A 109 -18.16 3.92 -12.50
N GLU A 110 -18.47 5.21 -12.31
CA GLU A 110 -17.44 6.26 -12.31
C GLU A 110 -16.45 6.10 -11.16
N GLN A 111 -16.93 5.79 -9.95
CA GLN A 111 -16.09 5.52 -8.78
C GLN A 111 -15.23 4.27 -8.95
N MET A 112 -15.80 3.20 -9.52
CA MET A 112 -15.07 1.98 -9.84
C MET A 112 -13.96 2.24 -10.88
N HIS A 113 -14.25 3.03 -11.92
CA HIS A 113 -13.23 3.43 -12.91
C HIS A 113 -12.14 4.33 -12.33
N ALA A 114 -12.43 5.08 -11.26
CA ALA A 114 -11.43 5.92 -10.58
C ALA A 114 -10.43 5.10 -9.75
N ALA A 115 -10.80 3.91 -9.28
CA ALA A 115 -10.04 3.18 -8.26
C ALA A 115 -8.61 2.80 -8.70
N ILE A 116 -8.45 2.24 -9.89
CA ILE A 116 -7.13 1.84 -10.43
C ILE A 116 -6.23 3.07 -10.64
N PRO A 117 -6.65 4.15 -11.33
CA PRO A 117 -5.87 5.38 -11.44
C PRO A 117 -5.50 5.99 -10.08
N MET A 118 -6.39 5.94 -9.09
CA MET A 118 -6.07 6.42 -7.74
C MET A 118 -4.94 5.59 -7.11
N ALA A 119 -5.05 4.26 -7.13
CA ALA A 119 -4.03 3.35 -6.61
C ALA A 119 -2.67 3.50 -7.32
N GLN A 120 -2.66 3.70 -8.64
CA GLN A 120 -1.43 3.97 -9.40
C GLN A 120 -0.71 5.23 -8.89
N THR A 121 -1.44 6.32 -8.68
CA THR A 121 -0.83 7.55 -8.16
C THR A 121 -0.37 7.42 -6.71
N LEU A 122 -1.08 6.67 -5.87
CA LEU A 122 -0.56 6.34 -4.54
C LEU A 122 0.77 5.61 -4.65
N GLY A 123 0.86 4.57 -5.50
CA GLY A 123 2.11 3.85 -5.77
C GLY A 123 3.23 4.75 -6.26
N GLU A 124 2.95 5.66 -7.19
CA GLU A 124 3.93 6.63 -7.69
C GLU A 124 4.43 7.59 -6.61
N GLU A 125 3.54 8.11 -5.76
CA GLU A 125 3.93 9.01 -4.67
C GLU A 125 4.74 8.29 -3.59
N LEU A 126 4.38 7.05 -3.25
CA LEU A 126 5.18 6.20 -2.36
C LEU A 126 6.56 5.92 -2.96
N ALA A 127 6.63 5.57 -4.25
CA ALA A 127 7.90 5.32 -4.95
C ALA A 127 8.81 6.56 -4.99
N LYS A 128 8.24 7.74 -5.24
CA LYS A 128 8.97 9.02 -5.16
C LYS A 128 9.52 9.24 -3.75
N TRP A 129 8.71 8.99 -2.72
CA TRP A 129 9.14 9.14 -1.33
C TRP A 129 10.26 8.15 -0.96
N LEU A 130 10.14 6.88 -1.34
CA LEU A 130 11.14 5.84 -1.08
C LEU A 130 12.50 6.18 -1.72
N LYS A 131 12.52 6.70 -2.95
CA LYS A 131 13.74 7.17 -3.63
C LYS A 131 14.44 8.30 -2.87
N LYS A 132 13.66 9.22 -2.28
CA LYS A 132 14.19 10.38 -1.55
C LYS A 132 14.63 10.02 -0.12
N HIS A 133 14.10 8.94 0.45
CA HIS A 133 14.35 8.53 1.82
C HIS A 133 14.81 7.06 1.90
N PRO A 134 16.01 6.74 1.37
CA PRO A 134 16.54 5.38 1.48
C PRO A 134 16.74 4.98 2.94
N GLY A 135 16.40 3.74 3.26
CA GLY A 135 16.63 3.14 4.57
C GLY A 135 18.12 2.97 4.85
N SER A 136 18.46 2.92 6.14
CA SER A 136 19.82 2.70 6.61
C SER A 136 19.96 1.25 7.08
N LYS A 137 21.01 0.55 6.62
CA LYS A 137 21.24 -0.84 6.99
C LYS A 137 21.53 -0.94 8.50
N PRO A 138 20.80 -1.77 9.26
CA PRO A 138 21.02 -1.91 10.68
C PRO A 138 22.31 -2.71 10.95
N ILE A 139 22.96 -2.42 12.08
CA ILE A 139 24.01 -3.28 12.64
C ILE A 139 23.31 -4.36 13.45
N VAL A 140 23.48 -5.62 13.05
CA VAL A 140 22.88 -6.78 13.71
C VAL A 140 24.01 -7.67 14.22
N SER A 141 23.92 -8.09 15.49
CA SER A 141 24.79 -9.09 16.08
C SER A 141 23.98 -10.38 16.29
N TYR A 142 24.65 -11.52 16.15
CA TYR A 142 24.06 -12.84 16.34
C TYR A 142 24.74 -13.54 17.51
N ALA A 143 24.04 -14.46 18.15
CA ALA A 143 24.64 -15.34 19.14
C ALA A 143 25.82 -16.11 18.53
N LYS A 144 26.86 -16.36 19.33
CA LYS A 144 27.98 -17.20 18.89
C LYS A 144 27.44 -18.60 18.56
N SER A 145 27.76 -19.10 17.37
CA SER A 145 27.41 -20.45 16.98
C SER A 145 28.22 -21.43 17.83
N ASN A 146 27.60 -22.11 18.78
CA ASN A 146 28.17 -23.28 19.45
C ASN A 146 28.02 -24.48 18.49
N LYS A 147 28.92 -24.58 17.51
CA LYS A 147 29.14 -25.84 16.79
C LYS A 147 30.21 -26.64 17.49
#